data_AF-A0A522QTE3-F1
#
_entry.id   AF-A0A522QTE3-F1
#
_cell.length_a   1.000
_cell.length_b   1.000
_cell.length_c   1.000
_cell.angle_alpha   90.00
_cell.angle_beta   90.00
_cell.angle_gamma   90.00
#
_symmetry.space_group_name_H-M   'P 1'
#
loop_
_entity.id
_entity.type
_entity.pdbx_description
1 polymer ?
#
loop_
_entity_poly.entity_id
_entity_poly.type
_entity_poly.pdbx_seq_one_letter_code
_entity_poly.pdbx_strand_id
1 'polypeptide(L)'
;MSRLKPLFQPPSRRSRESMTEIKRLSIVMWSAAVLAALAAVALAAHVKHAGWIGAGLALAAAAVALGAGFLAARARDRAEEAFEAALEDANAAAQHLVLEARERLLAIGSGAQALLEQQASLKGSTGQQRDAAKRLREGLGETSAANATAEAAQRLGGAVETEAAAVEEMVASIRSVSDTMGGLADTVNGVASAIAEMATSISQVAANAQNANELSLQANTKAVDGGKAVEQLVQSTREIADDIGSVVRRMEELGAASARISNIVEVIDTIADQTNLLALNAAIEAARAGEHGRGFAVVADEVRKLAENSAASTKEIGLLVRDIQQKTSEVVTSTTASGEKAHLGLEMADRAGRAISEILASVTESSHLISQISLTAREQAGGSRAIVESVEQMNTLMRSVTTSLDEQNTSNAQMSATVSAMHRLTSSVMEAIEQQRAAMGSVVRLAAELETATQGGIDAVEALGEHAKLLHVELQAPAVASARFLQPARN
;
A
#
# COMPACT_ATOMS: atom_id res chain seq x y z
N MET A 1 -40.30 -86.91 -7.05
CA MET A 1 -40.77 -88.06 -7.87
C MET A 1 -41.09 -89.28 -6.99
N SER A 2 -42.11 -89.20 -6.12
CA SER A 2 -42.50 -90.29 -5.20
C SER A 2 -44.01 -90.31 -4.84
N ARG A 3 -44.87 -89.61 -5.61
CA ARG A 3 -46.34 -89.58 -5.39
C ARG A 3 -47.18 -89.71 -6.67
N LEU A 4 -46.75 -90.53 -7.63
CA LEU A 4 -47.53 -90.89 -8.85
C LEU A 4 -47.64 -92.42 -9.03
N LYS A 5 -47.64 -93.17 -7.93
CA LYS A 5 -47.50 -94.64 -7.91
C LYS A 5 -48.80 -95.49 -7.90
N PRO A 6 -50.04 -94.97 -8.04
CA PRO A 6 -51.19 -95.85 -8.24
C PRO A 6 -52.03 -95.62 -9.52
N LEU A 7 -51.49 -94.99 -10.58
CA LEU A 7 -52.22 -94.78 -11.85
C LEU A 7 -51.96 -95.83 -12.94
N PHE A 8 -51.11 -96.83 -12.65
CA PHE A 8 -50.79 -97.91 -13.59
C PHE A 8 -50.78 -99.27 -12.86
N GLN A 9 -51.96 -99.75 -12.47
CA GLN A 9 -52.16 -101.18 -12.21
C GLN A 9 -52.73 -101.85 -13.48
N PRO A 10 -52.15 -102.95 -13.96
CA PRO A 10 -52.64 -103.68 -15.11
C PRO A 10 -54.01 -104.34 -14.82
N PRO A 11 -54.89 -104.50 -15.82
CA PRO A 11 -56.14 -105.23 -15.65
C PRO A 11 -55.86 -106.67 -15.18
N SER A 12 -56.59 -107.11 -14.16
CA SER A 12 -56.42 -108.43 -13.52
C SER A 12 -56.76 -109.58 -14.47
N ARG A 13 -56.14 -110.74 -14.23
CA ARG A 13 -56.28 -112.04 -14.96
C ARG A 13 -57.70 -112.41 -15.41
N ARG A 14 -58.76 -111.88 -14.77
CA ARG A 14 -60.17 -112.08 -15.13
C ARG A 14 -60.55 -111.55 -16.53
N SER A 15 -59.86 -110.55 -17.08
CA SER A 15 -60.20 -109.99 -18.41
C SER A 15 -59.64 -110.79 -19.59
N ARG A 16 -58.67 -111.69 -19.37
CA ARG A 16 -58.18 -112.63 -20.39
C ARG A 16 -58.95 -113.95 -20.38
N GLU A 17 -59.50 -114.37 -19.23
CA GLU A 17 -60.39 -115.53 -19.14
C GLU A 17 -61.74 -115.30 -19.81
N SER A 18 -62.27 -114.06 -19.77
CA SER A 18 -63.54 -113.71 -20.43
C SER A 18 -63.49 -113.88 -21.94
N MET A 19 -62.34 -113.64 -22.58
CA MET A 19 -62.21 -113.77 -24.04
C MET A 19 -62.11 -115.24 -24.51
N THR A 20 -61.57 -116.13 -23.67
CA THR A 20 -61.60 -117.59 -23.88
C THR A 20 -62.95 -118.22 -23.54
N GLU A 21 -63.68 -117.70 -22.55
CA GLU A 21 -65.05 -118.14 -22.27
C GLU A 21 -66.01 -117.72 -23.38
N ILE A 22 -65.86 -116.53 -23.95
CA ILE A 22 -66.66 -116.08 -25.10
C ILE A 22 -66.43 -116.98 -26.33
N LYS A 23 -65.18 -117.43 -26.57
CA LYS A 23 -64.86 -118.41 -27.63
C LYS A 23 -65.42 -119.81 -27.36
N ARG A 24 -65.50 -120.26 -26.11
CA ARG A 24 -66.13 -121.53 -25.74
C ARG A 24 -67.66 -121.47 -25.83
N LEU A 25 -68.28 -120.37 -25.37
CA LEU A 25 -69.71 -120.15 -25.49
C LEU A 25 -70.18 -120.13 -26.96
N SER A 26 -69.39 -119.56 -27.88
CA SER A 26 -69.76 -119.55 -29.30
C SER A 26 -69.72 -120.93 -29.95
N ILE A 27 -68.78 -121.81 -29.55
CA ILE A 27 -68.69 -123.19 -30.08
C ILE A 27 -69.84 -124.05 -29.52
N VAL A 28 -70.16 -123.92 -28.23
CA VAL A 28 -71.28 -124.62 -27.59
C VAL A 28 -72.61 -124.19 -28.22
N MET A 29 -72.80 -122.89 -28.46
CA MET A 29 -73.99 -122.34 -29.13
C MET A 29 -74.15 -122.85 -30.56
N TRP A 30 -73.06 -122.99 -31.33
CA TRP A 30 -73.10 -123.57 -32.68
C TRP A 30 -73.41 -125.07 -32.68
N SER A 31 -72.85 -125.84 -31.75
CA SER A 31 -73.17 -127.26 -31.61
C SER A 31 -74.63 -127.49 -31.19
N ALA A 32 -75.19 -126.64 -30.33
CA ALA A 32 -76.59 -126.69 -29.92
C ALA A 32 -77.55 -126.31 -31.06
N ALA A 33 -77.20 -125.32 -31.88
CA ALA A 33 -77.98 -124.91 -33.05
C ALA A 33 -78.00 -125.99 -34.16
N VAL A 34 -76.88 -126.68 -34.38
CA VAL A 34 -76.79 -127.80 -35.35
C VAL A 34 -77.57 -129.03 -34.86
N LEU A 35 -77.51 -129.34 -33.55
CA LEU A 35 -78.31 -130.41 -32.94
C LEU A 35 -79.82 -130.12 -32.96
N ALA A 36 -80.22 -128.87 -32.71
CA ALA A 36 -81.62 -128.44 -32.80
C ALA A 36 -82.15 -128.51 -34.25
N ALA A 37 -81.33 -128.16 -35.25
CA ALA A 37 -81.67 -128.31 -36.66
C ALA A 37 -81.80 -129.78 -37.09
N LEU A 38 -80.93 -130.67 -36.61
CA LEU A 38 -81.03 -132.12 -36.89
C LEU A 38 -82.24 -132.77 -36.21
N ALA A 39 -82.60 -132.33 -34.99
CA ALA A 39 -83.80 -132.80 -34.29
C ALA A 39 -85.10 -132.34 -34.98
N ALA A 40 -85.13 -131.12 -35.52
CA ALA A 40 -86.26 -130.60 -36.29
C ALA A 40 -86.46 -131.35 -37.62
N VAL A 41 -85.37 -131.76 -38.29
CA VAL A 41 -85.41 -132.59 -39.52
C VAL A 41 -85.85 -134.03 -39.21
N ALA A 42 -85.45 -134.61 -38.08
CA ALA A 42 -85.87 -135.94 -37.67
C ALA A 42 -87.35 -136.02 -37.26
N LEU A 43 -87.89 -134.97 -36.62
CA LEU A 43 -89.30 -134.92 -36.22
C LEU A 43 -90.24 -134.69 -37.42
N ALA A 44 -89.78 -133.95 -38.44
CA ALA A 44 -90.50 -133.75 -39.70
C ALA A 44 -90.63 -135.05 -40.53
N ALA A 45 -89.73 -136.03 -40.33
CA ALA A 45 -89.77 -137.31 -41.04
C ALA A 45 -90.81 -138.32 -40.48
N HIS A 46 -91.41 -138.07 -39.31
CA HIS A 46 -92.27 -139.04 -38.63
C HIS A 46 -93.78 -138.75 -38.65
N VAL A 47 -94.20 -137.56 -39.10
CA VAL A 47 -95.63 -137.22 -39.17
C VAL A 47 -96.14 -137.45 -40.59
N LYS A 48 -96.62 -138.67 -40.86
CA LYS A 48 -97.18 -139.09 -42.16
C LYS A 48 -98.55 -138.47 -42.51
N HIS A 49 -99.15 -137.63 -41.67
CA HIS A 49 -100.45 -137.01 -41.93
C HIS A 49 -100.60 -135.64 -41.28
N ALA A 50 -100.26 -134.56 -42.01
CA ALA A 50 -100.91 -133.23 -41.91
C ALA A 50 -100.25 -132.25 -42.90
N GLY A 51 -101.01 -131.77 -43.89
CA GLY A 51 -100.49 -130.95 -45.00
C GLY A 51 -100.11 -129.50 -44.64
N TRP A 52 -99.41 -128.87 -45.59
CA TRP A 52 -99.13 -127.44 -45.91
C TRP A 52 -98.86 -126.39 -44.81
N ILE A 53 -99.21 -126.60 -43.53
CA ILE A 53 -98.95 -125.68 -42.43
C ILE A 53 -97.58 -125.96 -41.78
N GLY A 54 -97.08 -127.20 -41.82
CA GLY A 54 -95.78 -127.59 -41.24
C GLY A 54 -94.54 -127.13 -42.03
N ALA A 55 -94.66 -127.00 -43.35
CA ALA A 55 -93.54 -126.55 -44.20
C ALA A 55 -93.27 -125.03 -44.08
N GLY A 56 -94.31 -124.24 -43.80
CA GLY A 56 -94.17 -122.78 -43.62
C GLY A 56 -93.43 -122.38 -42.35
N LEU A 57 -93.59 -123.15 -41.26
CA LEU A 57 -92.93 -122.87 -39.98
C LEU A 57 -91.43 -123.24 -40.00
N ALA A 58 -91.05 -124.29 -40.74
CA ALA A 58 -89.64 -124.69 -40.89
C ALA A 58 -88.83 -123.70 -41.75
N LEU A 59 -89.45 -123.14 -42.80
CA LEU A 59 -88.81 -122.13 -43.66
C LEU A 59 -88.63 -120.77 -42.97
N ALA A 60 -89.59 -120.37 -42.11
CA ALA A 60 -89.47 -119.14 -41.32
C ALA A 60 -88.34 -119.25 -40.27
N ALA A 61 -88.18 -120.41 -39.63
CA ALA A 61 -87.11 -120.64 -38.65
C ALA A 61 -85.71 -120.64 -39.30
N ALA A 62 -85.56 -121.20 -40.52
CA ALA A 62 -84.31 -121.19 -41.26
C ALA A 62 -83.90 -119.77 -41.72
N ALA A 63 -84.86 -118.93 -42.13
CA ALA A 63 -84.59 -117.56 -42.59
C ALA A 63 -84.11 -116.65 -41.43
N VAL A 64 -84.70 -116.78 -40.23
CA VAL A 64 -84.29 -116.00 -39.05
C VAL A 64 -82.91 -116.45 -38.53
N ALA A 65 -82.59 -117.74 -38.59
CA ALA A 65 -81.28 -118.26 -38.19
C ALA A 65 -80.14 -117.81 -39.14
N LEU A 66 -80.40 -117.76 -40.45
CA LEU A 66 -79.43 -117.27 -41.44
C LEU A 66 -79.22 -115.75 -41.35
N GLY A 67 -80.25 -114.98 -41.02
CA GLY A 67 -80.16 -113.52 -40.80
C GLY A 67 -79.33 -113.13 -39.56
N ALA A 68 -79.42 -113.90 -38.47
CA ALA A 68 -78.65 -113.66 -37.25
C ALA A 68 -77.14 -113.97 -37.43
N GLY A 69 -76.79 -114.95 -38.27
CA GLY A 69 -75.39 -115.28 -38.57
C GLY A 69 -74.66 -114.21 -39.39
N PHE A 70 -75.34 -113.54 -40.31
CA PHE A 70 -74.73 -112.53 -41.18
C PHE A 70 -74.37 -111.23 -40.43
N LEU A 71 -75.17 -110.83 -39.44
CA LEU A 71 -74.89 -109.66 -38.60
C LEU A 71 -73.78 -109.91 -37.57
N ALA A 72 -73.63 -111.14 -37.08
CA ALA A 72 -72.55 -111.52 -36.17
C ALA A 72 -71.17 -111.62 -36.84
N ALA A 73 -71.12 -112.01 -38.13
CA ALA A 73 -69.87 -112.03 -38.90
C ALA A 73 -69.35 -110.61 -39.22
N ARG A 74 -70.24 -109.66 -39.54
CA ARG A 74 -69.86 -108.28 -39.88
C ARG A 74 -69.41 -107.43 -38.66
N ALA A 75 -69.78 -107.84 -37.44
CA ALA A 75 -69.27 -107.26 -36.21
C ALA A 75 -67.88 -107.79 -35.82
N ARG A 76 -67.48 -108.95 -36.36
CA ARG A 76 -66.18 -109.58 -36.08
C ARG A 76 -65.05 -108.97 -36.91
N ASP A 77 -65.26 -108.75 -38.20
CA ASP A 77 -64.23 -108.18 -39.08
C ASP A 77 -63.86 -106.72 -38.72
N ARG A 78 -64.81 -105.92 -38.21
CA ARG A 78 -64.52 -104.55 -37.72
C ARG A 78 -63.82 -104.49 -36.35
N ALA A 79 -63.84 -105.58 -35.59
CA ALA A 79 -63.22 -105.64 -34.27
C ALA A 79 -61.76 -106.14 -34.31
N GLU A 80 -61.37 -106.88 -35.36
CA GLU A 80 -59.98 -107.33 -35.57
C GLU A 80 -59.11 -106.25 -36.25
N GLU A 81 -59.62 -105.48 -37.23
CA GLU A 81 -58.88 -104.36 -37.84
C GLU A 81 -58.64 -103.17 -36.87
N ALA A 82 -59.52 -102.97 -35.87
CA ALA A 82 -59.40 -101.87 -34.90
C ALA A 82 -58.44 -102.15 -33.73
N PHE A 83 -58.03 -103.41 -33.52
CA PHE A 83 -57.15 -103.80 -32.40
C PHE A 83 -55.67 -103.94 -32.82
N GLU A 84 -55.37 -104.31 -34.06
CA GLU A 84 -54.00 -104.32 -34.59
C GLU A 84 -53.47 -102.90 -34.86
N ALA A 85 -54.30 -102.00 -35.40
CA ALA A 85 -53.94 -100.58 -35.56
C ALA A 85 -53.66 -99.87 -34.22
N ALA A 86 -54.37 -100.23 -33.15
CA ALA A 86 -54.19 -99.64 -31.82
C ALA A 86 -52.90 -100.10 -31.10
N LEU A 87 -52.35 -101.27 -31.45
CA LEU A 87 -51.13 -101.79 -30.83
C LEU A 87 -49.85 -101.24 -31.49
N GLU A 88 -49.90 -100.95 -32.79
CA GLU A 88 -48.78 -100.35 -33.54
C GLU A 88 -48.64 -98.85 -33.23
N ASP A 89 -49.75 -98.11 -33.11
CA ASP A 89 -49.77 -96.69 -32.69
C ASP A 89 -49.32 -96.50 -31.23
N ALA A 90 -49.65 -97.43 -30.33
CA ALA A 90 -49.23 -97.36 -28.93
C ALA A 90 -47.72 -97.60 -28.75
N ASN A 91 -47.11 -98.44 -29.59
CA ASN A 91 -45.68 -98.72 -29.53
C ASN A 91 -44.85 -97.59 -30.19
N ALA A 92 -45.36 -96.99 -31.28
CA ALA A 92 -44.78 -95.80 -31.88
C ALA A 92 -44.85 -94.57 -30.94
N ALA A 93 -45.99 -94.36 -30.26
CA ALA A 93 -46.14 -93.29 -29.28
C ALA A 93 -45.24 -93.46 -28.04
N ALA A 94 -45.05 -94.69 -27.55
CA ALA A 94 -44.15 -94.96 -26.43
C ALA A 94 -42.67 -94.72 -26.78
N GLN A 95 -42.23 -95.10 -27.99
CA GLN A 95 -40.87 -94.82 -28.47
C GLN A 95 -40.65 -93.32 -28.73
N HIS A 96 -41.65 -92.63 -29.31
CA HIS A 96 -41.61 -91.19 -29.53
C HIS A 96 -41.53 -90.41 -28.21
N LEU A 97 -42.30 -90.78 -27.19
CA LEU A 97 -42.26 -90.13 -25.87
C LEU A 97 -40.94 -90.35 -25.11
N VAL A 98 -40.29 -91.51 -25.25
CA VAL A 98 -38.98 -91.76 -24.63
C VAL A 98 -37.86 -91.01 -25.34
N LEU A 99 -37.90 -90.94 -26.68
CA LEU A 99 -36.98 -90.11 -27.47
C LEU A 99 -37.18 -88.62 -27.20
N GLU A 100 -38.42 -88.15 -27.16
CA GLU A 100 -38.76 -86.76 -26.85
C GLU A 100 -38.40 -86.40 -25.39
N ALA A 101 -38.63 -87.30 -24.43
CA ALA A 101 -38.19 -87.09 -23.04
C ALA A 101 -36.66 -87.06 -22.92
N ARG A 102 -35.93 -87.89 -23.67
CA ARG A 102 -34.47 -87.88 -23.70
C ARG A 102 -33.92 -86.62 -24.37
N GLU A 103 -34.54 -86.17 -25.45
CA GLU A 103 -34.17 -84.94 -26.15
C GLU A 103 -34.44 -83.70 -25.28
N ARG A 104 -35.59 -83.65 -24.57
CA ARG A 104 -35.87 -82.61 -23.57
C ARG A 104 -34.92 -82.67 -22.37
N LEU A 105 -34.54 -83.84 -21.87
CA LEU A 105 -33.58 -83.97 -20.77
C LEU A 105 -32.16 -83.55 -21.19
N LEU A 106 -31.73 -83.89 -22.42
CA LEU A 106 -30.46 -83.40 -22.98
C LEU A 106 -30.50 -81.89 -23.23
N ALA A 107 -31.62 -81.34 -23.70
CA ALA A 107 -31.83 -79.90 -23.82
C ALA A 107 -31.79 -79.19 -22.45
N ILE A 108 -32.41 -79.76 -21.41
CA ILE A 108 -32.34 -79.21 -20.04
C ILE A 108 -30.90 -79.34 -19.48
N GLY A 109 -30.21 -80.45 -19.73
CA GLY A 109 -28.82 -80.64 -19.29
C GLY A 109 -27.83 -79.67 -19.96
N SER A 110 -27.96 -79.47 -21.28
CA SER A 110 -27.19 -78.46 -22.02
C SER A 110 -27.56 -77.03 -21.63
N GLY A 111 -28.84 -76.76 -21.33
CA GLY A 111 -29.30 -75.48 -20.78
C GLY A 111 -28.77 -75.20 -19.38
N ALA A 112 -28.67 -76.21 -18.51
CA ALA A 112 -28.06 -76.09 -17.19
C ALA A 112 -26.55 -75.78 -17.28
N GLN A 113 -25.85 -76.37 -18.26
CA GLN A 113 -24.44 -76.10 -18.50
C GLN A 113 -24.20 -74.70 -19.09
N ALA A 114 -25.05 -74.26 -20.03
CA ALA A 114 -25.03 -72.89 -20.55
C ALA A 114 -25.33 -71.85 -19.45
N LEU A 115 -26.24 -72.17 -18.52
CA LEU A 115 -26.51 -71.32 -17.34
C LEU A 115 -25.30 -71.22 -16.42
N LEU A 116 -24.56 -72.31 -16.19
CA LEU A 116 -23.33 -72.30 -15.38
C LEU A 116 -22.21 -71.47 -16.04
N GLU A 117 -22.05 -71.56 -17.37
CA GLU A 117 -21.11 -70.71 -18.11
C GLU A 117 -21.51 -69.23 -18.08
N GLN A 118 -22.79 -68.93 -18.31
CA GLN A 118 -23.32 -67.57 -18.23
C GLN A 118 -23.18 -66.99 -16.81
N GLN A 119 -23.39 -67.81 -15.78
CA GLN A 119 -23.19 -67.45 -14.39
C GLN A 119 -21.71 -67.16 -14.08
N ALA A 120 -20.78 -67.98 -14.56
CA ALA A 120 -19.35 -67.75 -14.38
C ALA A 120 -18.90 -66.44 -15.03
N SER A 121 -19.41 -66.14 -16.23
CA SER A 121 -19.17 -64.87 -16.92
C SER A 121 -19.77 -63.67 -16.16
N LEU A 122 -21.00 -63.80 -15.66
CA LEU A 122 -21.65 -62.77 -14.85
C LEU A 122 -20.90 -62.52 -13.54
N LYS A 123 -20.48 -63.57 -12.82
CA LYS A 123 -19.66 -63.46 -11.60
C LYS A 123 -18.33 -62.75 -11.89
N GLY A 124 -17.67 -63.09 -13.00
CA GLY A 124 -16.46 -62.43 -13.45
C GLY A 124 -16.66 -60.93 -13.73
N SER A 125 -17.71 -60.59 -14.47
CA SER A 125 -18.06 -59.19 -14.79
C SER A 125 -18.43 -58.38 -13.53
N THR A 126 -19.26 -58.93 -12.64
CA THR A 126 -19.67 -58.26 -11.40
C THR A 126 -18.48 -58.14 -10.42
N GLY A 127 -17.58 -59.12 -10.39
CA GLY A 127 -16.32 -59.05 -9.66
C GLY A 127 -15.40 -57.93 -10.17
N GLN A 128 -15.26 -57.81 -11.50
CA GLN A 128 -14.50 -56.70 -12.11
C GLN A 128 -15.13 -55.33 -11.80
N GLN A 129 -16.46 -55.22 -11.83
CA GLN A 129 -17.17 -54.00 -11.45
C GLN A 129 -16.96 -53.63 -9.98
N ARG A 130 -17.01 -54.62 -9.07
CA ARG A 130 -16.72 -54.43 -7.64
C ARG A 130 -15.29 -53.93 -7.42
N ASP A 131 -14.31 -54.60 -8.04
CA ASP A 131 -12.90 -54.22 -7.89
C ASP A 131 -12.61 -52.85 -8.52
N ALA A 132 -13.29 -52.49 -9.61
CA ALA A 132 -13.23 -51.15 -10.19
C ALA A 132 -13.86 -50.09 -9.26
N ALA A 133 -15.01 -50.37 -8.64
CA ALA A 133 -15.65 -49.50 -7.65
C ALA A 133 -14.76 -49.30 -6.41
N LYS A 134 -14.11 -50.38 -5.94
CA LYS A 134 -13.15 -50.33 -4.84
C LYS A 134 -11.92 -49.50 -5.18
N ARG A 135 -11.29 -49.71 -6.35
CA ARG A 135 -10.16 -48.89 -6.82
C ARG A 135 -10.53 -47.42 -6.99
N LEU A 136 -11.74 -47.14 -7.48
CA LEU A 136 -12.25 -45.78 -7.59
C LEU A 136 -12.40 -45.13 -6.20
N ARG A 137 -12.95 -45.87 -5.23
CA ARG A 137 -13.10 -45.40 -3.84
C ARG A 137 -11.75 -45.20 -3.14
N GLU A 138 -10.79 -46.10 -3.32
CA GLU A 138 -9.45 -45.99 -2.75
C GLU A 138 -8.67 -44.83 -3.40
N GLY A 139 -8.69 -44.72 -4.72
CA GLY A 139 -8.04 -43.63 -5.46
C GLY A 139 -8.66 -42.25 -5.23
N LEU A 140 -9.97 -42.18 -4.96
CA LEU A 140 -10.63 -40.93 -4.54
C LEU A 140 -10.47 -40.66 -3.03
N GLY A 141 -10.17 -41.68 -2.23
CA GLY A 141 -9.84 -41.57 -0.82
C GLY A 141 -8.48 -40.91 -0.58
N GLU A 142 -7.56 -41.01 -1.56
CA GLU A 142 -6.32 -40.22 -1.65
C GLU A 142 -6.62 -38.74 -1.99
N THR A 143 -7.32 -38.08 -1.07
CA THR A 143 -7.77 -36.68 -1.07
C THR A 143 -6.65 -35.64 -0.88
N SER A 144 -5.39 -36.01 -1.13
CA SER A 144 -4.24 -35.11 -0.92
C SER A 144 -4.27 -33.92 -1.88
N ALA A 145 -4.70 -34.11 -3.12
CA ALA A 145 -4.74 -33.04 -4.12
C ALA A 145 -5.78 -31.96 -3.77
N ALA A 146 -7.01 -32.34 -3.41
CA ALA A 146 -8.08 -31.39 -3.07
C ALA A 146 -7.81 -30.63 -1.76
N ASN A 147 -7.23 -31.29 -0.76
CA ASN A 147 -6.81 -30.63 0.47
C ASN A 147 -5.61 -29.69 0.23
N ALA A 148 -4.65 -30.09 -0.62
CA ALA A 148 -3.53 -29.22 -0.99
C ALA A 148 -3.98 -27.98 -1.77
N THR A 149 -4.97 -28.08 -2.68
CA THR A 149 -5.55 -26.90 -3.33
C THR A 149 -6.31 -26.01 -2.34
N ALA A 150 -7.02 -26.57 -1.36
CA ALA A 150 -7.70 -25.80 -0.32
C ALA A 150 -6.71 -25.02 0.55
N GLU A 151 -5.64 -25.67 1.00
CA GLU A 151 -4.56 -25.01 1.76
C GLU A 151 -3.87 -23.92 0.93
N ALA A 152 -3.59 -24.19 -0.35
CA ALA A 152 -2.99 -23.20 -1.26
C ALA A 152 -3.92 -21.98 -1.47
N ALA A 153 -5.22 -22.21 -1.65
CA ALA A 153 -6.20 -21.14 -1.77
C ALA A 153 -6.31 -20.31 -0.48
N GLN A 154 -6.22 -20.95 0.69
CA GLN A 154 -6.29 -20.25 1.99
C GLN A 154 -5.04 -19.39 2.20
N ARG A 155 -3.86 -19.91 1.85
CA ARG A 155 -2.61 -19.14 1.85
C ARG A 155 -2.67 -17.97 0.87
N LEU A 156 -3.24 -18.17 -0.31
CA LEU A 156 -3.45 -17.10 -1.28
C LEU A 156 -4.39 -16.03 -0.74
N GLY A 157 -5.48 -16.42 -0.07
CA GLY A 157 -6.41 -15.48 0.59
C GLY A 157 -5.71 -14.59 1.62
N GLY A 158 -4.93 -15.18 2.53
CA GLY A 158 -4.16 -14.42 3.50
C GLY A 158 -3.10 -13.51 2.86
N ALA A 159 -2.48 -13.94 1.76
CA ALA A 159 -1.55 -13.11 1.00
C ALA A 159 -2.26 -11.91 0.34
N VAL A 160 -3.45 -12.13 -0.23
CA VAL A 160 -4.26 -11.06 -0.84
C VAL A 160 -4.74 -10.05 0.21
N GLU A 161 -5.13 -10.50 1.41
CA GLU A 161 -5.48 -9.62 2.52
C GLU A 161 -4.29 -8.78 2.99
N THR A 162 -3.10 -9.39 3.08
CA THR A 162 -1.86 -8.67 3.43
C THR A 162 -1.53 -7.62 2.36
N GLU A 163 -1.64 -7.98 1.08
CA GLU A 163 -1.44 -7.05 -0.03
C GLU A 163 -2.45 -5.90 0.00
N ALA A 164 -3.72 -6.18 0.32
CA ALA A 164 -4.75 -5.16 0.46
C ALA A 164 -4.40 -4.13 1.54
N ALA A 165 -3.97 -4.60 2.72
CA ALA A 165 -3.52 -3.73 3.80
C ALA A 165 -2.31 -2.87 3.38
N ALA A 166 -1.34 -3.46 2.64
CA ALA A 166 -0.19 -2.72 2.12
C ALA A 166 -0.60 -1.64 1.11
N VAL A 167 -1.59 -1.90 0.24
CA VAL A 167 -2.15 -0.87 -0.67
C VAL A 167 -2.77 0.28 0.11
N GLU A 168 -3.57 -0.02 1.14
CA GLU A 168 -4.22 1.00 1.96
C GLU A 168 -3.21 1.87 2.71
N GLU A 169 -2.18 1.25 3.29
CA GLU A 169 -1.07 1.95 3.93
C GLU A 169 -0.33 2.86 2.94
N MET A 170 -0.08 2.38 1.72
CA MET A 170 0.58 3.18 0.69
C MET A 170 -0.26 4.39 0.26
N VAL A 171 -1.59 4.23 0.15
CA VAL A 171 -2.50 5.36 -0.12
C VAL A 171 -2.47 6.38 1.01
N ALA A 172 -2.46 5.94 2.26
CA ALA A 172 -2.33 6.84 3.41
C ALA A 172 -0.98 7.58 3.40
N SER A 173 0.11 6.88 3.10
CA SER A 173 1.45 7.45 2.99
C SER A 173 1.51 8.51 1.89
N ILE A 174 0.99 8.23 0.69
CA ILE A 174 0.97 9.19 -0.43
C ILE A 174 0.20 10.46 -0.04
N ARG A 175 -0.97 10.33 0.59
CA ARG A 175 -1.74 11.49 1.08
C ARG A 175 -0.94 12.32 2.09
N SER A 176 -0.28 11.66 3.03
CA SER A 176 0.57 12.36 4.01
C SER A 176 1.72 13.12 3.36
N VAL A 177 2.35 12.55 2.32
CA VAL A 177 3.42 13.24 1.57
C VAL A 177 2.84 14.42 0.79
N SER A 178 1.68 14.26 0.14
CA SER A 178 0.99 15.37 -0.55
C SER A 178 0.68 16.54 0.38
N ASP A 179 0.14 16.27 1.58
CA ASP A 179 -0.14 17.32 2.57
C ASP A 179 1.15 18.02 3.03
N THR A 180 2.23 17.25 3.22
CA THR A 180 3.55 17.78 3.56
C THR A 180 4.10 18.67 2.43
N MET A 181 3.91 18.30 1.17
CA MET A 181 4.30 19.12 0.02
C MET A 181 3.51 20.43 -0.04
N GLY A 182 2.23 20.42 0.33
CA GLY A 182 1.43 21.65 0.48
C GLY A 182 2.03 22.61 1.51
N GLY A 183 2.32 22.10 2.72
CA GLY A 183 2.95 22.93 3.77
C GLY A 183 4.37 23.39 3.43
N LEU A 184 5.13 22.58 2.69
CA LEU A 184 6.45 22.97 2.20
C LEU A 184 6.36 24.10 1.18
N ALA A 185 5.37 24.07 0.28
CA ALA A 185 5.14 25.14 -0.69
C ALA A 185 4.86 26.49 -0.01
N ASP A 186 4.02 26.49 1.03
CA ASP A 186 3.75 27.69 1.83
C ASP A 186 5.02 28.22 2.52
N THR A 187 5.83 27.31 3.08
CA THR A 187 7.11 27.66 3.72
C THR A 187 8.08 28.28 2.72
N VAL A 188 8.21 27.69 1.52
CA VAL A 188 9.08 28.18 0.45
C VAL A 188 8.64 29.55 -0.04
N ASN A 189 7.32 29.78 -0.19
CA ASN A 189 6.77 31.09 -0.53
C ASN A 189 7.06 32.13 0.55
N GLY A 190 6.94 31.77 1.83
CA GLY A 190 7.31 32.64 2.95
C GLY A 190 8.79 33.02 2.94
N VAL A 191 9.67 32.04 2.68
CA VAL A 191 11.12 32.27 2.53
C VAL A 191 11.41 33.19 1.35
N ALA A 192 10.76 32.99 0.19
CA ALA A 192 10.92 33.84 -0.98
C ALA A 192 10.56 35.31 -0.68
N SER A 193 9.44 35.52 0.02
CA SER A 193 9.00 36.87 0.41
C SER A 193 9.98 37.51 1.39
N ALA A 194 10.46 36.77 2.40
CA ALA A 194 11.45 37.27 3.36
C ALA A 194 12.76 37.66 2.68
N ILE A 195 13.20 36.92 1.65
CA ILE A 195 14.40 37.26 0.89
C ILE A 195 14.19 38.51 0.03
N ALA A 196 13.00 38.74 -0.52
CA ALA A 196 12.70 39.95 -1.27
C ALA A 196 12.75 41.21 -0.37
N GLU A 197 12.20 41.09 0.86
CA GLU A 197 12.35 42.15 1.88
C GLU A 197 13.81 42.35 2.28
N MET A 198 14.56 41.27 2.46
CA MET A 198 15.99 41.31 2.77
C MET A 198 16.80 42.01 1.67
N ALA A 199 16.53 41.73 0.40
CA ALA A 199 17.18 42.39 -0.73
C ALA A 199 16.91 43.90 -0.74
N THR A 200 15.69 44.31 -0.42
CA THR A 200 15.31 45.72 -0.28
C THR A 200 16.07 46.37 0.87
N SER A 201 16.13 45.70 2.04
CA SER A 201 16.85 46.18 3.21
C SER A 201 18.35 46.34 2.96
N ILE A 202 18.97 45.36 2.28
CA ILE A 202 20.39 45.40 1.92
C ILE A 202 20.68 46.58 0.98
N SER A 203 19.81 46.83 0.00
CA SER A 203 19.92 47.99 -0.90
C SER A 203 19.85 49.32 -0.12
N GLN A 204 18.92 49.42 0.83
CA GLN A 204 18.80 50.58 1.71
C GLN A 204 20.07 50.79 2.56
N VAL A 205 20.61 49.71 3.14
CA VAL A 205 21.86 49.76 3.93
C VAL A 205 23.04 50.20 3.07
N ALA A 206 23.16 49.70 1.84
CA ALA A 206 24.21 50.10 0.91
C ALA A 206 24.12 51.59 0.56
N ALA A 207 22.91 52.08 0.25
CA ALA A 207 22.67 53.50 -0.03
C ALA A 207 22.97 54.39 1.19
N ASN A 208 22.55 53.97 2.39
CA ASN A 208 22.83 54.68 3.63
C ASN A 208 24.33 54.73 3.93
N ALA A 209 25.07 53.64 3.69
CA ALA A 209 26.52 53.61 3.84
C ALA A 209 27.19 54.59 2.86
N GLN A 210 26.74 54.64 1.61
CA GLN A 210 27.27 55.60 0.64
C GLN A 210 27.04 57.06 1.09
N ASN A 211 25.81 57.39 1.50
CA ASN A 211 25.47 58.72 2.01
C ASN A 211 26.29 59.08 3.26
N ALA A 212 26.48 58.13 4.18
CA ALA A 212 27.28 58.33 5.39
C ALA A 212 28.76 58.58 5.05
N ASN A 213 29.28 57.91 4.02
CA ASN A 213 30.66 58.12 3.56
C ASN A 213 30.85 59.53 2.99
N GLU A 214 29.90 60.00 2.17
CA GLU A 214 29.92 61.37 1.65
C GLU A 214 29.87 62.42 2.78
N LEU A 215 29.00 62.21 3.78
CA LEU A 215 28.91 63.09 4.94
C LEU A 215 30.20 63.07 5.77
N SER A 216 30.83 61.91 5.92
CA SER A 216 32.12 61.76 6.62
C SER A 216 33.23 62.51 5.87
N LEU A 217 33.27 62.44 4.53
CA LEU A 217 34.25 63.18 3.72
C LEU A 217 34.06 64.70 3.85
N GLN A 218 32.80 65.16 3.89
CA GLN A 218 32.49 66.58 4.14
C GLN A 218 32.91 67.01 5.55
N ALA A 219 32.64 66.18 6.57
CA ALA A 219 33.05 66.44 7.94
C ALA A 219 34.58 66.51 8.07
N ASN A 220 35.30 65.60 7.40
CA ASN A 220 36.77 65.61 7.34
C ASN A 220 37.29 66.92 6.75
N THR A 221 36.73 67.34 5.62
CA THR A 221 37.11 68.61 4.97
C THR A 221 36.91 69.80 5.90
N LYS A 222 35.73 69.89 6.54
CA LYS A 222 35.42 70.96 7.51
C LYS A 222 36.34 70.94 8.73
N ALA A 223 36.70 69.77 9.24
CA ALA A 223 37.61 69.63 10.36
C ALA A 223 39.05 70.03 9.99
N VAL A 224 39.53 69.67 8.78
CA VAL A 224 40.83 70.13 8.25
C VAL A 224 40.85 71.66 8.13
N ASP A 225 39.80 72.25 7.56
CA ASP A 225 39.72 73.71 7.40
C ASP A 225 39.61 74.42 8.77
N GLY A 226 38.86 73.85 9.70
CA GLY A 226 38.80 74.32 11.09
C GLY A 226 40.16 74.26 11.80
N GLY A 227 40.92 73.19 11.57
CA GLY A 227 42.28 73.03 12.10
C GLY A 227 43.22 74.12 11.59
N LYS A 228 43.19 74.40 10.29
CA LYS A 228 43.98 75.51 9.69
C LYS A 228 43.59 76.87 10.26
N ALA A 229 42.30 77.13 10.46
CA ALA A 229 41.83 78.38 11.06
C ALA A 229 42.32 78.55 12.50
N VAL A 230 42.33 77.48 13.30
CA VAL A 230 42.90 77.49 14.65
C VAL A 230 44.41 77.71 14.63
N GLU A 231 45.13 77.08 13.70
CA GLU A 231 46.58 77.26 13.55
C GLU A 231 46.93 78.72 13.19
N GLN A 232 46.16 79.34 12.29
CA GLN A 232 46.26 80.77 11.99
C GLN A 232 45.97 81.65 13.21
N LEU A 233 44.92 81.33 13.98
CA LEU A 233 44.59 82.04 15.22
C LEU A 233 45.72 81.97 16.25
N VAL A 234 46.33 80.79 16.44
CA VAL A 234 47.48 80.61 17.33
C VAL A 234 48.64 81.50 16.88
N GLN A 235 48.95 81.51 15.59
CA GLN A 235 50.03 82.33 15.04
C GLN A 235 49.76 83.83 15.27
N SER A 236 48.58 84.34 14.92
CA SER A 236 48.24 85.75 15.12
C SER A 236 48.20 86.14 16.60
N THR A 237 47.78 85.24 17.49
CA THR A 237 47.74 85.54 18.93
C THR A 237 49.14 85.57 19.54
N ARG A 238 50.08 84.77 19.02
CA ARG A 238 51.51 84.87 19.40
C ARG A 238 52.10 86.20 18.98
N GLU A 239 51.83 86.65 17.75
CA GLU A 239 52.27 87.97 17.27
C GLU A 239 51.74 89.10 18.15
N ILE A 240 50.46 89.04 18.55
CA ILE A 240 49.87 89.99 19.50
C ILE A 240 50.59 89.96 20.86
N ALA A 241 50.92 88.77 21.38
CA ALA A 241 51.63 88.65 22.65
C ALA A 241 53.05 89.25 22.58
N ASP A 242 53.75 89.07 21.46
CA ASP A 242 55.07 89.65 21.20
C ASP A 242 55.00 91.19 21.10
N ASP A 243 53.99 91.71 20.40
CA ASP A 243 53.73 93.15 20.28
C ASP A 243 53.43 93.79 21.63
N ILE A 244 52.60 93.14 22.45
CA ILE A 244 52.33 93.56 23.84
C ILE A 244 53.63 93.63 24.64
N GLY A 245 54.49 92.61 24.54
CA GLY A 245 55.79 92.62 25.20
C GLY A 245 56.70 93.77 24.73
N SER A 246 56.63 94.14 23.44
CA SER A 246 57.34 95.30 22.88
C SER A 246 56.82 96.63 23.42
N VAL A 247 55.48 96.78 23.55
CA VAL A 247 54.86 97.97 24.12
C VAL A 247 55.25 98.16 25.58
N VAL A 248 55.21 97.09 26.39
CA VAL A 248 55.63 97.15 27.81
C VAL A 248 57.07 97.67 27.94
N ARG A 249 58.02 97.10 27.19
CA ARG A 249 59.43 97.55 27.23
C ARG A 249 59.58 99.03 26.87
N ARG A 250 58.91 99.49 25.82
CA ARG A 250 58.96 100.91 25.39
C ARG A 250 58.36 101.86 26.44
N MET A 251 57.31 101.42 27.14
CA MET A 251 56.70 102.21 28.21
C MET A 251 57.59 102.25 29.47
N GLU A 252 58.28 101.16 29.80
CA GLU A 252 59.28 101.15 30.87
C GLU A 252 60.44 102.10 30.56
N GLU A 253 60.94 102.11 29.32
CA GLU A 253 61.95 103.07 28.85
C GLU A 253 61.47 104.52 28.98
N LEU A 254 60.21 104.81 28.60
CA LEU A 254 59.60 106.14 28.74
C LEU A 254 59.43 106.54 30.21
N GLY A 255 59.06 105.61 31.07
CA GLY A 255 58.97 105.80 32.52
C GLY A 255 60.33 106.16 33.12
N ALA A 256 61.38 105.42 32.75
CA ALA A 256 62.75 105.70 33.17
C ALA A 256 63.26 107.06 32.64
N ALA A 257 62.96 107.40 31.38
CA ALA A 257 63.30 108.71 30.81
C ALA A 257 62.60 109.86 31.55
N SER A 258 61.31 109.70 31.85
CA SER A 258 60.51 110.69 32.59
C SER A 258 61.01 110.87 34.02
N ALA A 259 61.43 109.80 34.70
CA ALA A 259 62.08 109.87 36.02
C ALA A 259 63.40 110.67 35.97
N ARG A 260 64.22 110.48 34.93
CA ARG A 260 65.44 111.30 34.75
C ARG A 260 65.12 112.77 34.54
N ILE A 261 64.08 113.09 33.75
CA ILE A 261 63.63 114.47 33.56
C ILE A 261 63.14 115.07 34.88
N SER A 262 62.36 114.31 35.67
CA SER A 262 61.91 114.74 36.99
C SER A 262 63.07 115.19 37.89
N ASN A 263 64.15 114.40 37.94
CA ASN A 263 65.35 114.74 38.71
C ASN A 263 66.04 116.01 38.18
N ILE A 264 66.09 116.20 36.86
CA ILE A 264 66.67 117.41 36.26
C ILE A 264 65.83 118.64 36.62
N VAL A 265 64.50 118.53 36.55
CA VAL A 265 63.58 119.62 36.89
C VAL A 265 63.72 120.03 38.36
N GLU A 266 63.88 119.07 39.28
CA GLU A 266 64.13 119.33 40.71
C GLU A 266 65.46 120.07 40.94
N VAL A 267 66.52 119.71 40.20
CA VAL A 267 67.80 120.42 40.24
C VAL A 267 67.65 121.85 39.72
N ILE A 268 66.93 122.07 38.61
CA ILE A 268 66.70 123.42 38.06
C ILE A 268 65.88 124.27 39.03
N ASP A 269 64.86 123.69 39.68
CA ASP A 269 64.04 124.37 40.69
C ASP A 269 64.91 124.85 41.86
N THR A 270 65.81 123.97 42.34
CA THR A 270 66.80 124.30 43.36
C THR A 270 67.75 125.43 42.91
N ILE A 271 68.19 125.42 41.64
CA ILE A 271 69.04 126.48 41.07
C ILE A 271 68.27 127.80 40.97
N ALA A 272 67.01 127.77 40.57
CA ALA A 272 66.16 128.95 40.49
C ALA A 272 65.95 129.57 41.88
N ASP A 273 65.67 128.77 42.91
CA ASP A 273 65.57 129.24 44.30
C ASP A 273 66.88 129.83 44.82
N GLN A 274 68.02 129.17 44.55
CA GLN A 274 69.34 129.72 44.89
C GLN A 274 69.63 131.03 44.17
N THR A 275 69.27 131.14 42.89
CA THR A 275 69.44 132.36 42.10
C THR A 275 68.56 133.48 42.63
N ASN A 276 67.32 133.17 43.02
CA ASN A 276 66.40 134.12 43.63
C ASN A 276 66.95 134.68 44.96
N LEU A 277 67.50 133.80 45.81
CA LEU A 277 68.16 134.20 47.06
C LEU A 277 69.42 135.05 46.81
N LEU A 278 70.24 134.69 45.82
CA LEU A 278 71.42 135.47 45.44
C LEU A 278 71.04 136.86 44.91
N ALA A 279 70.00 136.93 44.06
CA ALA A 279 69.48 138.17 43.51
C ALA A 279 68.89 139.07 44.60
N LEU A 280 68.17 138.49 45.57
CA LEU A 280 67.68 139.23 46.74
C LEU A 280 68.82 139.81 47.58
N ASN A 281 69.86 139.02 47.86
CA ASN A 281 71.05 139.50 48.57
C ASN A 281 71.76 140.62 47.81
N ALA A 282 71.86 140.50 46.48
CA ALA A 282 72.42 141.54 45.63
C ALA A 282 71.58 142.83 45.62
N ALA A 283 70.25 142.72 45.61
CA ALA A 283 69.33 143.86 45.68
C ALA A 283 69.45 144.58 47.03
N ILE A 284 69.58 143.83 48.14
CA ILE A 284 69.81 144.39 49.48
C ILE A 284 71.14 145.16 49.53
N GLU A 285 72.22 144.58 49.01
CA GLU A 285 73.54 145.22 49.04
C GLU A 285 73.60 146.43 48.09
N ALA A 286 72.90 146.38 46.94
CA ALA A 286 72.75 147.51 46.04
C ALA A 286 71.96 148.67 46.67
N ALA A 287 70.90 148.38 47.43
CA ALA A 287 70.17 149.38 48.20
C ALA A 287 71.07 149.99 49.31
N ARG A 288 71.94 149.18 49.92
CA ARG A 288 72.89 149.61 50.95
C ARG A 288 73.97 150.55 50.42
N ALA A 289 74.37 150.40 49.15
CA ALA A 289 75.33 151.27 48.46
C ALA A 289 74.74 152.63 48.02
N GLY A 290 73.45 152.89 48.24
CA GLY A 290 72.79 154.16 47.94
C GLY A 290 72.81 154.52 46.44
N GLU A 291 73.14 155.76 46.11
CA GLU A 291 73.12 156.24 44.71
C GLU A 291 74.13 155.50 43.81
N HIS A 292 75.24 155.00 44.36
CA HIS A 292 76.23 154.22 43.60
C HIS A 292 75.74 152.80 43.24
N GLY A 293 74.71 152.29 43.92
CA GLY A 293 74.16 150.95 43.72
C GLY A 293 72.95 150.88 42.78
N ARG A 294 72.40 152.01 42.30
CA ARG A 294 71.15 152.02 41.50
C ARG A 294 71.17 151.12 40.27
N GLY A 295 72.27 151.11 39.52
CA GLY A 295 72.41 150.24 38.34
C GLY A 295 72.42 148.75 38.71
N PHE A 296 73.09 148.39 39.81
CA PHE A 296 73.12 147.02 40.33
C PHE A 296 71.77 146.58 40.90
N ALA A 297 71.01 147.49 41.53
CA ALA A 297 69.68 147.19 42.05
C ALA A 297 68.71 146.79 40.95
N VAL A 298 68.72 147.47 39.80
CA VAL A 298 67.89 147.13 38.64
C VAL A 298 68.24 145.75 38.07
N VAL A 299 69.54 145.45 37.95
CA VAL A 299 69.98 144.12 37.47
C VAL A 299 69.58 143.03 38.47
N ALA A 300 69.75 143.27 39.77
CA ALA A 300 69.37 142.32 40.81
C ALA A 300 67.86 142.02 40.80
N ASP A 301 67.00 143.03 40.64
CA ASP A 301 65.55 142.82 40.51
C ASP A 301 65.16 142.07 39.22
N GLU A 302 65.83 142.33 38.10
CA GLU A 302 65.58 141.60 36.85
C GLU A 302 66.00 140.13 36.97
N VAL A 303 67.16 139.85 37.59
CA VAL A 303 67.61 138.47 37.88
C VAL A 303 66.65 137.77 38.85
N ARG A 304 66.15 138.47 39.87
CA ARG A 304 65.16 137.95 40.82
C ARG A 304 63.88 137.52 40.10
N LYS A 305 63.36 138.38 39.23
CA LYS A 305 62.17 138.10 38.42
C LYS A 305 62.40 136.95 37.42
N LEU A 306 63.59 136.85 36.83
CA LEU A 306 63.96 135.73 35.97
C LEU A 306 63.98 134.41 36.74
N ALA A 307 64.51 134.43 37.97
CA ALA A 307 64.55 133.27 38.85
C ALA A 307 63.14 132.83 39.30
N GLU A 308 62.27 133.78 39.67
CA GLU A 308 60.85 133.51 39.98
C GLU A 308 60.10 132.90 38.79
N ASN A 309 60.30 133.43 37.58
CA ASN A 309 59.71 132.88 36.35
C ASN A 309 60.26 131.49 36.03
N SER A 310 61.55 131.25 36.27
CA SER A 310 62.18 129.94 36.10
C SER A 310 61.59 128.91 37.06
N ALA A 311 61.42 129.26 38.34
CA ALA A 311 60.80 128.41 39.37
C ALA A 311 59.32 128.10 39.06
N ALA A 312 58.57 129.08 38.55
CA ALA A 312 57.20 128.85 38.09
C ALA A 312 57.16 127.85 36.92
N SER A 313 58.08 128.02 35.95
CA SER A 313 58.17 127.14 34.77
C SER A 313 58.62 125.72 35.13
N THR A 314 59.59 125.55 36.03
CA THR A 314 60.02 124.21 36.52
C THR A 314 58.89 123.50 37.23
N LYS A 315 58.07 124.21 38.02
CA LYS A 315 56.89 123.64 38.68
C LYS A 315 55.84 123.15 37.69
N GLU A 316 55.55 123.90 36.63
CA GLU A 316 54.66 123.47 35.55
C GLU A 316 55.20 122.25 34.80
N ILE A 317 56.48 122.26 34.43
CA ILE A 317 57.14 121.10 33.82
C ILE A 317 57.08 119.88 34.74
N GLY A 318 57.30 120.07 36.05
CA GLY A 318 57.20 119.00 37.04
C GLY A 318 55.79 118.38 37.13
N LEU A 319 54.73 119.19 36.96
CA LEU A 319 53.36 118.67 36.86
C LEU A 319 53.16 117.84 35.59
N LEU A 320 53.66 118.32 34.44
CA LEU A 320 53.58 117.59 33.17
C LEU A 320 54.34 116.25 33.22
N VAL A 321 55.53 116.24 33.82
CA VAL A 321 56.34 115.01 33.98
C VAL A 321 55.62 113.99 34.87
N ARG A 322 54.99 114.44 35.97
CA ARG A 322 54.17 113.56 36.83
C ARG A 322 52.97 112.99 36.09
N ASP A 323 52.27 113.79 35.29
CA ASP A 323 51.15 113.31 34.45
C ASP A 323 51.62 112.26 33.43
N ILE A 324 52.77 112.48 32.78
CA ILE A 324 53.38 111.50 31.86
C ILE A 324 53.72 110.20 32.61
N GLN A 325 54.34 110.28 33.79
CA GLN A 325 54.68 109.10 34.60
C GLN A 325 53.43 108.32 35.00
N GLN A 326 52.38 109.00 35.46
CA GLN A 326 51.11 108.38 35.82
C GLN A 326 50.49 107.65 34.63
N LYS A 327 50.33 108.35 33.50
CA LYS A 327 49.75 107.76 32.28
C LYS A 327 50.57 106.59 31.75
N THR A 328 51.90 106.66 31.84
CA THR A 328 52.79 105.56 31.45
C THR A 328 52.53 104.33 32.33
N SER A 329 52.41 104.51 33.64
CA SER A 329 52.09 103.43 34.59
C SER A 329 50.71 102.80 34.31
N GLU A 330 49.71 103.62 34.01
CA GLU A 330 48.37 103.16 33.63
C GLU A 330 48.42 102.32 32.34
N VAL A 331 49.17 102.76 31.33
CA VAL A 331 49.36 102.02 30.07
C VAL A 331 50.08 100.69 30.31
N VAL A 332 51.14 100.65 31.13
CA VAL A 332 51.84 99.40 31.48
C VAL A 332 50.89 98.41 32.15
N THR A 333 50.09 98.87 33.12
CA THR A 333 49.11 98.02 33.83
C THR A 333 48.08 97.43 32.87
N SER A 334 47.48 98.27 32.01
CA SER A 334 46.49 97.83 31.01
C SER A 334 47.08 96.87 29.97
N THR A 335 48.31 97.14 29.53
CA THR A 335 49.02 96.32 28.54
C THR A 335 49.40 94.95 29.12
N THR A 336 49.85 94.91 30.37
CA THR A 336 50.15 93.66 31.09
C THR A 336 48.90 92.79 31.22
N ALA A 337 47.77 93.37 31.63
CA ALA A 337 46.49 92.66 31.68
C ALA A 337 46.02 92.17 30.29
N SER A 338 46.34 92.89 29.23
CA SER A 338 46.07 92.46 27.85
C SER A 338 46.96 91.27 27.45
N GLY A 339 48.20 91.23 27.92
CA GLY A 339 49.12 90.09 27.72
C GLY A 339 48.62 88.81 28.38
N GLU A 340 48.11 88.90 29.62
CA GLU A 340 47.49 87.76 30.30
C GLU A 340 46.28 87.21 29.51
N LYS A 341 45.44 88.10 28.96
CA LYS A 341 44.31 87.71 28.11
C LYS A 341 44.75 87.04 26.81
N ALA A 342 45.82 87.53 26.17
CA ALA A 342 46.38 86.89 24.97
C ALA A 342 46.92 85.49 25.29
N HIS A 343 47.56 85.31 26.46
CA HIS A 343 48.03 84.01 26.91
C HIS A 343 46.89 83.01 27.14
N LEU A 344 45.81 83.45 27.81
CA LEU A 344 44.58 82.65 27.95
C LEU A 344 43.97 82.30 26.59
N GLY A 345 43.99 83.24 25.63
CA GLY A 345 43.55 83.00 24.26
C GLY A 345 44.35 81.90 23.56
N LEU A 346 45.67 81.87 23.75
CA LEU A 346 46.53 80.80 23.23
C LEU A 346 46.19 79.44 23.83
N GLU A 347 45.97 79.34 25.14
CA GLU A 347 45.56 78.08 25.76
C GLU A 347 44.22 77.58 25.23
N MET A 348 43.25 78.47 25.01
CA MET A 348 41.95 78.13 24.45
C MET A 348 42.06 77.64 23.00
N ALA A 349 42.88 78.32 22.18
CA ALA A 349 43.13 77.94 20.80
C ALA A 349 43.83 76.56 20.72
N ASP A 350 44.81 76.30 21.59
CA ASP A 350 45.48 75.00 21.70
C ASP A 350 44.52 73.86 22.08
N ARG A 351 43.62 74.10 23.05
CA ARG A 351 42.54 73.15 23.37
C ARG A 351 41.60 72.91 22.19
N ALA A 352 41.23 73.96 21.46
CA ALA A 352 40.40 73.82 20.26
C ALA A 352 41.12 73.01 19.16
N GLY A 353 42.43 73.21 18.98
CA GLY A 353 43.25 72.46 18.03
C GLY A 353 43.32 70.97 18.36
N ARG A 354 43.46 70.61 19.64
CA ARG A 354 43.37 69.22 20.10
C ARG A 354 42.00 68.60 19.82
N ALA A 355 40.91 69.31 20.13
CA ALA A 355 39.56 68.82 19.87
C ALA A 355 39.30 68.59 18.36
N ILE A 356 39.78 69.49 17.50
CA ILE A 356 39.72 69.28 16.04
C ILE A 356 40.50 68.03 15.61
N SER A 357 41.67 67.79 16.21
CA SER A 357 42.49 66.60 15.91
C SER A 357 41.78 65.30 16.31
N GLU A 358 41.10 65.29 17.45
CA GLU A 358 40.27 64.15 17.90
C GLU A 358 39.06 63.93 16.97
N ILE A 359 38.43 65.00 16.49
CA ILE A 359 37.35 64.93 15.48
C ILE A 359 37.87 64.30 14.18
N LEU A 360 39.04 64.73 13.68
CA LEU A 360 39.65 64.17 12.47
C LEU A 360 39.91 62.66 12.61
N ALA A 361 40.43 62.22 13.75
CA ALA A 361 40.64 60.80 14.03
C ALA A 361 39.31 60.03 14.03
N SER A 362 38.28 60.58 14.68
CA SER A 362 36.95 59.95 14.77
C SER A 362 36.24 59.86 13.42
N VAL A 363 36.38 60.89 12.57
CA VAL A 363 35.83 60.89 11.22
C VAL A 363 36.54 59.87 10.33
N THR A 364 37.85 59.74 10.45
CA THR A 364 38.64 58.73 9.72
C THR A 364 38.20 57.31 10.08
N GLU A 365 38.04 57.02 11.37
CA GLU A 365 37.54 55.73 11.83
C GLU A 365 36.10 55.47 11.35
N SER A 366 35.25 56.50 11.39
CA SER A 366 33.88 56.40 10.88
C SER A 366 33.86 56.04 9.39
N SER A 367 34.71 56.64 8.56
CA SER A 367 34.83 56.32 7.14
C SER A 367 35.29 54.87 6.92
N HIS A 368 36.22 54.37 7.73
CA HIS A 368 36.66 52.98 7.68
C HIS A 368 35.51 52.00 7.99
N LEU A 369 34.76 52.24 9.08
CA LEU A 369 33.59 51.43 9.45
C LEU A 369 32.49 51.46 8.36
N ILE A 370 32.23 52.62 7.78
CA ILE A 370 31.27 52.77 6.68
C ILE A 370 31.70 51.96 5.45
N SER A 371 32.99 51.95 5.12
CA SER A 371 33.53 51.12 4.04
C SER A 371 33.32 49.62 4.32
N GLN A 372 33.50 49.18 5.56
CA GLN A 372 33.21 47.80 5.97
C GLN A 372 31.71 47.48 5.84
N ILE A 373 30.82 48.37 6.27
CA ILE A 373 29.36 48.18 6.10
C ILE A 373 29.01 48.04 4.61
N SER A 374 29.60 48.85 3.74
CA SER A 374 29.39 48.74 2.28
C SER A 374 29.85 47.39 1.73
N LEU A 375 30.98 46.86 2.21
CA LEU A 375 31.47 45.54 1.82
C LEU A 375 30.52 44.43 2.29
N THR A 376 30.14 44.43 3.57
CA THR A 376 29.20 43.46 4.14
C THR A 376 27.85 43.48 3.44
N ALA A 377 27.33 44.67 3.09
CA ALA A 377 26.09 44.79 2.33
C ALA A 377 26.20 44.13 0.93
N ARG A 378 27.35 44.28 0.25
CA ARG A 378 27.60 43.59 -1.04
C ARG A 378 27.66 42.06 -0.88
N GLU A 379 28.30 41.58 0.18
CA GLU A 379 28.36 40.14 0.49
C GLU A 379 26.97 39.58 0.81
N GLN A 380 26.18 40.29 1.63
CA GLN A 380 24.80 39.94 1.92
C GLN A 380 23.94 39.91 0.65
N ALA A 381 24.10 40.87 -0.27
CA ALA A 381 23.41 40.85 -1.55
C ALA A 381 23.80 39.64 -2.42
N GLY A 382 25.04 39.16 -2.31
CA GLY A 382 25.48 37.90 -2.92
C GLY A 382 24.80 36.69 -2.27
N GLY A 383 24.79 36.64 -0.94
CA GLY A 383 24.12 35.59 -0.17
C GLY A 383 22.63 35.49 -0.47
N SER A 384 21.90 36.61 -0.47
CA SER A 384 20.48 36.64 -0.80
C SER A 384 20.19 36.07 -2.19
N ARG A 385 21.03 36.35 -3.20
CA ARG A 385 20.89 35.76 -4.54
C ARG A 385 21.04 34.24 -4.54
N ALA A 386 22.02 33.71 -3.82
CA ALA A 386 22.19 32.25 -3.68
C ALA A 386 20.98 31.58 -3.01
N ILE A 387 20.32 32.27 -2.06
CA ILE A 387 19.10 31.76 -1.43
C ILE A 387 17.93 31.80 -2.42
N VAL A 388 17.80 32.85 -3.26
CA VAL A 388 16.79 32.89 -4.34
C VAL A 388 16.96 31.69 -5.28
N GLU A 389 18.19 31.40 -5.73
CA GLU A 389 18.46 30.23 -6.56
C GLU A 389 18.08 28.91 -5.86
N SER A 390 18.34 28.80 -4.55
CA SER A 390 17.96 27.63 -3.76
C SER A 390 16.43 27.47 -3.66
N VAL A 391 15.70 28.59 -3.54
CA VAL A 391 14.22 28.60 -3.55
C VAL A 391 13.67 28.16 -4.91
N GLU A 392 14.27 28.58 -6.01
CA GLU A 392 13.88 28.13 -7.36
C GLU A 392 14.13 26.63 -7.57
N GLN A 393 15.28 26.12 -7.10
CA GLN A 393 15.58 24.70 -7.10
C GLN A 393 14.59 23.91 -6.25
N MET A 394 14.24 24.41 -5.06
CA MET A 394 13.26 23.75 -4.19
C MET A 394 11.87 23.72 -4.84
N ASN A 395 11.46 24.79 -5.50
CA ASN A 395 10.22 24.80 -6.29
C ASN A 395 10.22 23.76 -7.40
N THR A 396 11.36 23.58 -8.08
CA THR A 396 11.51 22.55 -9.13
C THR A 396 11.41 21.15 -8.54
N LEU A 397 12.08 20.90 -7.41
CA LEU A 397 12.02 19.62 -6.70
C LEU A 397 10.61 19.31 -6.22
N MET A 398 9.91 20.29 -5.63
CA MET A 398 8.52 20.12 -5.19
C MET A 398 7.61 19.74 -6.35
N ARG A 399 7.72 20.41 -7.51
CA ARG A 399 6.96 20.03 -8.70
C ARG A 399 7.25 18.59 -9.13
N SER A 400 8.52 18.19 -9.12
CA SER A 400 8.91 16.81 -9.45
C SER A 400 8.29 15.79 -8.49
N VAL A 401 8.31 16.08 -7.18
CA VAL A 401 7.69 15.19 -6.17
C VAL A 401 6.19 15.11 -6.39
N THR A 402 5.51 16.23 -6.64
CA THR A 402 4.07 16.24 -6.94
C THR A 402 3.73 15.40 -8.16
N THR A 403 4.53 15.48 -9.23
CA THR A 403 4.36 14.60 -10.41
C THR A 403 4.54 13.13 -10.04
N SER A 404 5.57 12.77 -9.27
CA SER A 404 5.77 11.38 -8.82
C SER A 404 4.64 10.88 -7.92
N LEU A 405 4.03 11.75 -7.09
CA LEU A 405 2.87 11.39 -6.28
C LEU A 405 1.63 11.09 -7.14
N ASP A 406 1.43 11.83 -8.23
CA ASP A 406 0.33 11.58 -9.17
C ASP A 406 0.49 10.23 -9.89
N GLU A 407 1.72 9.91 -10.31
CA GLU A 407 2.07 8.60 -10.87
C GLU A 407 1.87 7.46 -9.86
N GLN A 408 2.30 7.64 -8.61
CA GLN A 408 2.09 6.65 -7.55
C GLN A 408 0.60 6.46 -7.22
N ASN A 409 -0.21 7.53 -7.19
CA ASN A 409 -1.65 7.41 -7.01
C ASN A 409 -2.30 6.57 -8.12
N THR A 410 -1.88 6.80 -9.37
CA THR A 410 -2.34 6.01 -10.52
C THR A 410 -1.95 4.53 -10.38
N SER A 411 -0.69 4.27 -10.01
CA SER A 411 -0.19 2.91 -9.75
C SER A 411 -0.97 2.22 -8.61
N ASN A 412 -1.25 2.93 -7.53
CA ASN A 412 -2.02 2.41 -6.39
C ASN A 412 -3.48 2.12 -6.74
N ALA A 413 -4.11 2.94 -7.57
CA ALA A 413 -5.45 2.65 -8.07
C ALA A 413 -5.47 1.33 -8.87
N GLN A 414 -4.45 1.09 -9.69
CA GLN A 414 -4.29 -0.17 -10.42
C GLN A 414 -4.00 -1.36 -9.48
N MET A 415 -3.19 -1.17 -8.44
CA MET A 415 -2.90 -2.20 -7.44
C MET A 415 -4.16 -2.57 -6.65
N SER A 416 -4.93 -1.58 -6.21
CA SER A 416 -6.22 -1.77 -5.53
C SER A 416 -7.22 -2.55 -6.40
N ALA A 417 -7.30 -2.22 -7.70
CA ALA A 417 -8.14 -2.96 -8.64
C ALA A 417 -7.67 -4.41 -8.82
N THR A 418 -6.35 -4.64 -8.84
CA THR A 418 -5.73 -5.97 -8.95
C THR A 418 -6.01 -6.82 -7.71
N VAL A 419 -5.82 -6.26 -6.51
CA VAL A 419 -6.13 -6.91 -5.23
C VAL A 419 -7.61 -7.28 -5.15
N SER A 420 -8.50 -6.36 -5.56
CA SER A 420 -9.93 -6.63 -5.64
C SER A 420 -10.27 -7.79 -6.59
N ALA A 421 -9.57 -7.87 -7.74
CA ALA A 421 -9.72 -8.99 -8.66
C ALA A 421 -9.19 -10.31 -8.08
N MET A 422 -8.04 -10.29 -7.40
CA MET A 422 -7.47 -11.46 -6.72
C MET A 422 -8.36 -11.96 -5.59
N HIS A 423 -9.01 -11.06 -4.85
CA HIS A 423 -9.96 -11.42 -3.81
C HIS A 423 -11.17 -12.15 -4.41
N ARG A 424 -11.73 -11.64 -5.51
CA ARG A 424 -12.82 -12.33 -6.25
C ARG A 424 -12.38 -13.70 -6.78
N LEU A 425 -11.18 -13.79 -7.35
CA LEU A 425 -10.62 -15.06 -7.83
C LEU A 425 -10.44 -16.07 -6.70
N THR A 426 -9.89 -15.64 -5.56
CA THR A 426 -9.69 -16.51 -4.40
C THR A 426 -11.03 -17.02 -3.86
N SER A 427 -12.03 -16.15 -3.76
CA SER A 427 -13.40 -16.54 -3.36
C SER A 427 -14.01 -17.55 -4.33
N SER A 428 -13.89 -17.33 -5.64
CA SER A 428 -14.37 -18.26 -6.66
C SER A 428 -13.65 -19.62 -6.63
N VAL A 429 -12.33 -19.63 -6.37
CA VAL A 429 -11.56 -20.86 -6.20
C VAL A 429 -12.01 -21.63 -4.94
N MET A 430 -12.24 -20.93 -3.83
CA MET A 430 -12.77 -21.55 -2.61
C MET A 430 -14.14 -22.18 -2.82
N GLU A 431 -15.03 -21.47 -3.52
CA GLU A 431 -16.35 -22.01 -3.86
C GLU A 431 -16.25 -23.25 -4.77
N ALA A 432 -15.38 -23.21 -5.78
CA ALA A 432 -15.13 -24.34 -6.66
C ALA A 432 -14.55 -25.56 -5.92
N ILE A 433 -13.64 -25.34 -4.96
CA ILE A 433 -13.09 -26.40 -4.10
C ILE A 433 -14.19 -27.04 -3.26
N GLU A 434 -15.10 -26.25 -2.68
CA GLU A 434 -16.20 -26.77 -1.87
C GLU A 434 -17.19 -27.58 -2.72
N GLN A 435 -17.53 -27.08 -3.92
CA GLN A 435 -18.36 -27.82 -4.88
C GLN A 435 -17.69 -29.13 -5.33
N GLN A 436 -16.37 -29.09 -5.61
CA GLN A 436 -15.59 -30.27 -5.96
C GLN A 436 -15.57 -31.28 -4.81
N ARG A 437 -15.40 -30.83 -3.57
CA ARG A 437 -15.42 -31.68 -2.37
C ARG A 437 -16.79 -32.36 -2.18
N ALA A 438 -17.87 -31.62 -2.36
CA ALA A 438 -19.23 -32.17 -2.31
C ALA A 438 -19.48 -33.21 -3.42
N ALA A 439 -19.04 -32.91 -4.66
CA ALA A 439 -19.13 -33.84 -5.78
C ALA A 439 -18.31 -35.12 -5.53
N MET A 440 -17.06 -34.99 -5.05
CA MET A 440 -16.21 -36.11 -4.67
C MET A 440 -16.84 -36.97 -3.57
N GLY A 441 -17.44 -36.34 -2.55
CA GLY A 441 -18.19 -37.06 -1.50
C GLY A 441 -19.37 -37.87 -2.06
N SER A 442 -20.09 -37.31 -3.04
CA SER A 442 -21.17 -38.02 -3.74
C SER A 442 -20.64 -39.22 -4.54
N VAL A 443 -19.53 -39.06 -5.27
CA VAL A 443 -18.90 -40.14 -6.04
C VAL A 443 -18.38 -41.25 -5.12
N VAL A 444 -17.75 -40.93 -4.00
CA VAL A 444 -17.30 -41.92 -3.00
C VAL A 444 -18.48 -42.70 -2.44
N ARG A 445 -19.60 -42.03 -2.13
CA ARG A 445 -20.83 -42.69 -1.68
C ARG A 445 -21.42 -43.61 -2.75
N LEU A 446 -21.54 -43.14 -3.99
CA LEU A 446 -22.02 -43.94 -5.13
C LEU A 446 -21.12 -45.15 -5.39
N ALA A 447 -19.80 -44.99 -5.28
CA ALA A 447 -18.85 -46.10 -5.41
C ALA A 447 -19.03 -47.14 -4.31
N ALA A 448 -19.29 -46.72 -3.06
CA ALA A 448 -19.59 -47.63 -1.95
C ALA A 448 -20.94 -48.35 -2.11
N GLU A 449 -21.97 -47.65 -2.61
CA GLU A 449 -23.26 -48.26 -2.94
C GLU A 449 -23.11 -49.28 -4.09
N LEU A 450 -22.34 -48.96 -5.13
CA LEU A 450 -22.04 -49.87 -6.24
C LEU A 450 -21.23 -51.09 -5.78
N GLU A 451 -20.22 -50.91 -4.92
CA GLU A 451 -19.45 -52.00 -4.30
C GLU A 451 -20.38 -52.94 -3.53
N THR A 452 -21.29 -52.38 -2.73
CA THR A 452 -22.27 -53.16 -1.95
C THR A 452 -23.27 -53.89 -2.86
N ALA A 453 -23.79 -53.22 -3.89
CA ALA A 453 -24.72 -53.79 -4.84
C ALA A 453 -24.09 -54.90 -5.70
N THR A 454 -22.85 -54.71 -6.15
CA THR A 454 -22.08 -55.73 -6.89
C THR A 454 -21.73 -56.92 -5.99
N GLN A 455 -21.43 -56.72 -4.71
CA GLN A 455 -21.27 -57.82 -3.76
C GLN A 455 -22.56 -58.62 -3.59
N GLY A 456 -23.71 -57.96 -3.39
CA GLY A 456 -25.01 -58.64 -3.35
C GLY A 456 -25.34 -59.37 -4.66
N GLY A 457 -24.92 -58.81 -5.80
CA GLY A 457 -25.03 -59.46 -7.11
C GLY A 457 -24.16 -60.72 -7.23
N ILE A 458 -22.92 -60.70 -6.74
CA ILE A 458 -22.04 -61.87 -6.67
C ILE A 458 -22.69 -62.98 -5.82
N ASP A 459 -23.22 -62.63 -4.65
CA ASP A 459 -23.86 -63.57 -3.73
C ASP A 459 -25.12 -64.21 -4.37
N ALA A 460 -25.93 -63.42 -5.07
CA ALA A 460 -27.11 -63.90 -5.79
C ALA A 460 -26.74 -64.81 -6.98
N VAL A 461 -25.71 -64.44 -7.74
CA VAL A 461 -25.18 -65.24 -8.84
C VAL A 461 -24.62 -66.57 -8.32
N GLU A 462 -23.97 -66.58 -7.15
CA GLU A 462 -23.47 -67.79 -6.50
C GLU A 462 -24.59 -68.71 -6.01
N ALA A 463 -25.65 -68.15 -5.41
CA ALA A 463 -26.84 -68.90 -5.02
C ALA A 463 -27.55 -69.55 -6.21
N LEU A 464 -27.66 -68.84 -7.34
CA LEU A 464 -28.19 -69.39 -8.59
C LEU A 464 -27.32 -70.54 -9.14
N GLY A 465 -26.00 -70.43 -9.01
CA GLY A 465 -25.09 -71.49 -9.42
C GLY A 465 -25.19 -72.76 -8.62
N GLU A 466 -25.36 -72.65 -7.30
CA GLU A 466 -25.60 -73.81 -6.46
C GLU A 466 -26.90 -74.52 -6.87
N HIS A 467 -27.97 -73.78 -7.19
CA HIS A 467 -29.19 -74.35 -7.74
C HIS A 467 -29.00 -75.00 -9.12
N ALA A 468 -28.24 -74.36 -10.02
CA ALA A 468 -27.97 -74.90 -11.35
C ALA A 468 -27.08 -76.15 -11.32
N LYS A 469 -26.10 -76.23 -10.40
CA LYS A 469 -25.28 -77.43 -10.15
C LYS A 469 -26.14 -78.58 -9.63
N LEU A 470 -27.02 -78.33 -8.67
CA LEU A 470 -27.94 -79.33 -8.14
C LEU A 470 -28.82 -79.91 -9.26
N LEU A 471 -29.37 -79.05 -10.12
CA LEU A 471 -30.16 -79.47 -11.27
C LEU A 471 -29.34 -80.29 -12.28
N HIS A 472 -28.10 -79.89 -12.57
CA HIS A 472 -27.20 -80.61 -13.48
C HIS A 472 -26.84 -82.01 -12.95
N VAL A 473 -26.56 -82.15 -11.65
CA VAL A 473 -26.27 -83.44 -11.00
C VAL A 473 -27.50 -84.37 -11.00
N GLU A 474 -28.70 -83.83 -10.74
CA GLU A 474 -29.95 -84.62 -10.79
C GLU A 474 -30.27 -85.14 -12.20
N LEU A 475 -29.89 -84.41 -13.26
CA LEU A 475 -30.13 -84.78 -14.66
C LEU A 475 -29.09 -85.78 -15.22
N GLN A 476 -27.92 -85.90 -14.60
CA GLN A 476 -26.86 -86.84 -15.01
C GLN A 476 -26.94 -88.22 -14.33
N ALA A 477 -27.88 -88.44 -13.40
CA ALA A 477 -28.07 -89.74 -12.78
C ALA A 477 -28.51 -90.80 -13.82
N PRO A 478 -27.83 -91.95 -13.94
CA PRO A 478 -28.20 -92.97 -14.93
C PRO A 478 -29.58 -93.58 -14.61
N ALA A 479 -30.48 -93.56 -15.58
CA ALA A 479 -31.80 -94.20 -15.51
C ALA A 479 -31.70 -95.75 -15.52
N VAL A 480 -31.20 -96.33 -14.45
CA VAL A 480 -31.16 -97.79 -14.24
C VAL A 480 -32.49 -98.24 -13.61
N ALA A 481 -33.56 -98.30 -14.41
CA ALA A 481 -34.80 -98.99 -14.00
C ALA A 481 -35.73 -99.48 -15.13
N SER A 482 -35.53 -99.16 -16.41
CA SER A 482 -36.59 -99.37 -17.43
C SER A 482 -36.24 -100.29 -18.61
N ALA A 483 -35.15 -101.07 -18.55
CA ALA A 483 -34.67 -101.86 -19.71
C ALA A 483 -34.88 -103.39 -19.63
N ARG A 484 -35.76 -103.91 -18.75
CA ARG A 484 -35.91 -105.36 -18.50
C ARG A 484 -37.23 -106.01 -18.94
N PHE A 485 -38.11 -105.33 -19.67
CA PHE A 485 -39.42 -105.86 -20.08
C PHE A 485 -39.72 -105.70 -21.57
N LEU A 486 -38.73 -105.84 -22.46
CA LEU A 486 -38.98 -105.92 -23.91
C LEU A 486 -38.00 -106.90 -24.57
N GLN A 487 -38.21 -108.20 -24.35
CA GLN A 487 -37.72 -109.26 -25.24
C GLN A 487 -38.70 -110.45 -25.25
N PRO A 488 -38.99 -111.05 -26.42
CA PRO A 488 -40.06 -112.03 -26.58
C PRO A 488 -39.59 -113.44 -26.21
N ALA A 489 -40.36 -114.16 -25.39
CA ALA A 489 -40.17 -115.59 -25.20
C ALA A 489 -41.29 -116.37 -25.92
N ARG A 490 -40.90 -117.00 -27.03
CA ARG A 490 -41.59 -118.11 -27.70
C ARG A 490 -41.86 -119.25 -26.71
N ASN A 491 -43.12 -119.63 -26.53
CA ASN A 491 -43.69 -120.98 -26.68
C ASN A 491 -45.11 -121.03 -26.12
#